data_AF-A0A3R7GV44-F1
#
_entry.id   AF-A0A3R7GV44-F1
#
_cell.length_a   1.000
_cell.length_b   1.000
_cell.length_c   1.000
_cell.angle_alpha   90.00
_cell.angle_beta   90.00
_cell.angle_gamma   90.00
#
_symmetry.space_group_name_H-M   'P 1'
#
loop_
_entity.id
_entity.type
_entity.pdbx_description
1 polymer ?
#
loop_
_entity_poly.entity_id
_entity_poly.type
_entity_poly.pdbx_seq_one_letter_code
_entity_poly.pdbx_strand_id
1 'polypeptide(L)'
;MDETPLHERMETHDALASEAAKAARKRDETASAIARRLANSVSEAVERAGANVEATGRSADGHRFRFAARLDRAALVAALTETLPDGFVVSHVNTDGTLSIEWTGKDRTPSKRERGAILKAVIAEELVVDDDGLIEDVPTRDRVISRAVELGVEEADATERLRRLAALDVVDLADGRVYPDDNFSRY
;
A
#
# COMPACT_ATOMS: atom_id res chain seq x y z
N MET A 1 15.90 -39.18 34.42
CA MET A 1 15.65 -37.89 35.09
C MET A 1 16.87 -37.05 34.82
N ASP A 2 16.70 -35.81 34.40
CA ASP A 2 17.80 -34.88 34.18
C ASP A 2 18.50 -34.64 35.53
N GLU A 3 19.74 -35.11 35.68
CA GLU A 3 20.52 -35.06 36.93
C GLU A 3 21.16 -33.69 37.18
N THR A 4 20.93 -32.74 36.28
CA THR A 4 21.48 -31.38 36.37
C THR A 4 20.88 -30.62 37.57
N PRO A 5 21.71 -30.15 38.53
CA PRO A 5 21.26 -29.36 39.67
C PRO A 5 20.43 -28.15 39.25
N LEU A 6 19.41 -27.80 40.06
CA LEU A 6 18.49 -26.70 39.76
C LEU A 6 19.20 -25.36 39.45
N HIS A 7 20.29 -25.06 40.15
CA HIS A 7 21.05 -23.82 39.98
C HIS A 7 21.74 -23.75 38.59
N GLU A 8 22.35 -24.84 38.13
CA GLU A 8 22.97 -24.92 36.79
C GLU A 8 21.93 -24.77 35.67
N ARG A 9 20.71 -25.30 35.87
CA ARG A 9 19.60 -25.11 34.92
C ARG A 9 19.09 -23.67 34.91
N MET A 10 19.05 -23.00 36.06
CA MET A 10 18.66 -21.59 36.15
C MET A 10 19.71 -20.68 35.50
N GLU A 11 21.00 -20.94 35.73
CA GLU A 11 22.09 -20.22 35.06
C GLU A 11 22.03 -20.40 33.53
N THR A 12 21.75 -21.61 33.07
CA THR A 12 21.55 -21.89 31.63
C THR A 12 20.35 -21.11 31.08
N HIS A 13 19.23 -21.07 31.81
CA HIS A 13 18.06 -20.31 31.41
C HIS A 13 18.34 -18.80 31.35
N ASP A 14 19.04 -18.24 32.34
CA ASP A 14 19.39 -16.82 32.37
C ASP A 14 20.37 -16.43 31.26
N ALA A 15 21.29 -17.33 30.91
CA ALA A 15 22.17 -17.18 29.75
C ALA A 15 21.36 -17.15 28.44
N LEU A 16 20.46 -18.11 28.23
CA LEU A 16 19.59 -18.16 27.05
C LEU A 16 18.64 -16.95 26.96
N ALA A 17 18.09 -16.50 28.09
CA ALA A 17 17.25 -15.30 28.16
C ALA A 17 18.06 -14.04 27.78
N SER A 18 19.31 -13.96 28.24
CA SER A 18 20.22 -12.86 27.88
C SER A 18 20.61 -12.89 26.41
N GLU A 19 20.84 -14.07 25.83
CA GLU A 19 21.08 -14.24 24.39
C GLU A 19 19.85 -13.87 23.56
N ALA A 20 18.66 -14.30 23.97
CA ALA A 20 17.40 -13.93 23.34
C ALA A 20 17.18 -12.41 23.38
N ALA A 21 17.49 -11.76 24.51
CA ALA A 21 17.39 -10.30 24.63
C ALA A 21 18.39 -9.57 23.71
N LYS A 22 19.63 -10.06 23.59
CA LYS A 22 20.63 -9.51 22.65
C LYS A 22 20.17 -9.68 21.19
N ALA A 23 19.64 -10.85 20.84
CA ALA A 23 19.10 -11.11 19.51
C ALA A 23 17.91 -10.19 19.19
N ALA A 24 17.00 -9.99 20.15
CA ALA A 24 15.88 -9.05 20.02
C ALA A 24 16.37 -7.61 19.78
N ARG A 25 17.34 -7.13 20.55
CA ARG A 25 17.92 -5.78 20.35
C ARG A 25 18.52 -5.62 18.97
N LYS A 26 19.33 -6.59 18.51
CA LYS A 26 19.94 -6.56 17.18
C LYS A 26 18.89 -6.57 16.07
N ARG A 27 17.82 -7.34 16.24
CA ARG A 27 16.67 -7.34 15.33
C ARG A 27 16.01 -5.96 15.29
N ASP A 28 15.76 -5.34 16.45
CA ASP A 28 15.08 -4.04 16.55
C ASP A 28 15.94 -2.89 15.98
N GLU A 29 17.26 -2.93 16.18
CA GLU A 29 18.20 -2.03 15.53
C GLU A 29 18.16 -2.16 14.01
N THR A 30 18.14 -3.39 13.51
CA THR A 30 18.04 -3.68 12.07
C THR A 30 16.70 -3.20 11.51
N ALA A 31 15.60 -3.48 12.21
CA ALA A 31 14.27 -3.01 11.85
C ALA A 31 14.19 -1.47 11.82
N SER A 32 14.82 -0.79 12.78
CA SER A 32 14.90 0.68 12.81
C SER A 32 15.72 1.26 11.65
N ALA A 33 16.76 0.57 11.20
CA ALA A 33 17.50 0.95 10.01
C ALA A 33 16.66 0.79 8.73
N ILE A 34 15.92 -0.32 8.61
CA ILE A 34 14.97 -0.56 7.51
C ILE A 34 13.90 0.53 7.49
N ALA A 35 13.28 0.81 8.64
CA ALA A 35 12.24 1.83 8.78
C ALA A 35 12.71 3.21 8.31
N ARG A 36 13.93 3.64 8.68
CA ARG A 36 14.51 4.91 8.23
C ARG A 36 14.73 4.94 6.71
N ARG A 37 15.21 3.85 6.12
CA ARG A 37 15.41 3.77 4.67
C ARG A 37 14.07 3.81 3.91
N LEU A 38 13.06 3.10 4.41
CA LEU A 38 11.72 3.16 3.85
C LEU A 38 11.14 4.56 3.97
N ALA A 39 11.26 5.22 5.13
CA ALA A 39 10.81 6.58 5.33
C ALA A 39 11.42 7.56 4.31
N ASN A 40 12.73 7.47 4.05
CA ASN A 40 13.36 8.29 3.00
C ASN A 40 12.78 7.99 1.60
N SER A 41 12.57 6.71 1.27
CA SER A 41 11.98 6.31 -0.02
C SER A 41 10.55 6.83 -0.18
N VAL A 42 9.78 6.84 0.92
CA VAL A 42 8.44 7.43 0.96
C VAL A 42 8.51 8.94 0.78
N SER A 43 9.40 9.64 1.49
CA SER A 43 9.55 11.09 1.35
C SER A 43 9.88 11.50 -0.09
N GLU A 44 10.84 10.82 -0.72
CA GLU A 44 11.18 11.07 -2.13
C GLU A 44 10.00 10.80 -3.08
N ALA A 45 9.20 9.76 -2.82
CA ALA A 45 8.01 9.47 -3.62
C ALA A 45 6.90 10.52 -3.41
N VAL A 46 6.69 10.98 -2.19
CA VAL A 46 5.73 12.05 -1.86
C VAL A 46 6.14 13.37 -2.52
N GLU A 47 7.43 13.72 -2.49
CA GLU A 47 7.95 14.92 -3.16
C GLU A 47 7.75 14.87 -4.69
N ARG A 48 7.88 13.68 -5.30
CA ARG A 48 7.64 13.48 -6.74
C ARG A 48 6.15 13.50 -7.11
N ALA A 49 5.32 12.80 -6.34
CA ALA A 49 3.88 12.68 -6.63
C ALA A 49 3.13 13.99 -6.32
N GLY A 50 3.52 14.70 -5.26
CA GLY A 50 2.91 15.95 -4.84
C GLY A 50 1.49 15.80 -4.29
N ALA A 51 0.94 16.92 -3.82
CA ALA A 51 -0.48 17.03 -3.48
C ALA A 51 -1.22 17.72 -4.64
N ASN A 52 -2.32 17.12 -5.10
CA ASN A 52 -3.22 17.74 -6.07
C ASN A 52 -4.17 18.69 -5.35
N VAL A 53 -4.54 19.80 -6.00
CA VAL A 53 -5.50 20.78 -5.45
C VAL A 53 -6.76 20.76 -6.30
N GLU A 54 -7.88 20.42 -5.69
CA GLU A 54 -9.19 20.36 -6.34
C GLU A 54 -10.09 21.48 -5.82
N ALA A 55 -10.84 22.14 -6.71
CA ALA A 55 -11.83 23.13 -6.31
C ALA A 55 -13.07 22.43 -5.75
N THR A 56 -13.41 22.68 -4.49
CA THR A 56 -14.54 22.04 -3.79
C THR A 56 -15.79 22.91 -3.70
N GLY A 57 -15.68 24.18 -4.10
CA GLY A 57 -16.87 25.00 -4.27
C GLY A 57 -16.60 26.47 -4.40
N ARG A 58 -17.70 27.20 -4.55
CA ARG A 58 -17.73 28.67 -4.62
C ARG A 58 -18.79 29.17 -3.65
N SER A 59 -18.56 30.33 -3.04
CA SER A 59 -19.57 31.00 -2.23
C SER A 59 -20.74 31.48 -3.10
N ALA A 60 -21.91 31.65 -2.48
CA ALA A 60 -23.11 32.15 -3.16
C ALA A 60 -22.92 33.58 -3.71
N ASP A 61 -22.05 34.39 -3.09
CA ASP A 61 -21.67 35.72 -3.57
C ASP A 61 -20.69 35.68 -4.76
N GLY A 62 -20.19 34.49 -5.14
CA GLY A 62 -19.27 34.31 -6.25
C GLY A 62 -17.83 34.78 -5.99
N HIS A 63 -17.51 35.30 -4.82
CA HIS A 63 -16.22 35.93 -4.54
C HIS A 63 -15.24 35.04 -3.76
N ARG A 64 -15.68 33.92 -3.18
CA ARG A 64 -14.82 32.98 -2.46
C ARG A 64 -14.83 31.62 -3.14
N PHE A 65 -13.62 31.09 -3.36
CA PHE A 65 -13.39 29.76 -3.91
C PHE A 65 -12.81 28.90 -2.79
N ARG A 66 -13.33 27.67 -2.69
CA ARG A 66 -12.84 26.66 -1.76
C ARG A 66 -12.09 25.61 -2.55
N PHE A 67 -10.95 25.21 -2.02
CA PHE A 67 -10.11 24.17 -2.58
C PHE A 67 -9.80 23.14 -1.50
N ALA A 68 -9.61 21.89 -1.88
CA ALA A 68 -9.07 20.84 -1.03
C ALA A 68 -7.77 20.33 -1.64
N ALA A 69 -6.74 20.19 -0.81
CA ALA A 69 -5.57 19.42 -1.17
C ALA A 69 -5.88 17.94 -0.99
N ARG A 70 -5.51 17.11 -1.97
CA ARG A 70 -5.68 15.66 -1.96
C ARG A 70 -4.37 14.99 -2.38
N LEU A 71 -4.05 13.90 -1.70
CA LEU A 71 -2.94 13.04 -2.08
C LEU A 71 -3.39 12.18 -3.28
N ASP A 72 -2.62 12.21 -4.36
CA ASP A 72 -2.79 11.29 -5.50
C ASP A 72 -2.28 9.91 -5.08
N ARG A 73 -3.18 9.07 -4.58
CA ARG A 73 -2.78 7.81 -3.93
C ARG A 73 -2.23 6.83 -4.95
N ALA A 74 -2.84 6.76 -6.14
CA ALA A 74 -2.33 5.91 -7.20
C ALA A 74 -0.95 6.35 -7.70
N ALA A 75 -0.71 7.66 -7.86
CA ALA A 75 0.61 8.17 -8.22
C ALA A 75 1.66 7.91 -7.14
N LEU A 76 1.30 8.05 -5.85
CA LEU A 76 2.20 7.70 -4.75
C LEU A 76 2.57 6.20 -4.78
N VAL A 77 1.60 5.31 -5.00
CA VAL A 77 1.86 3.86 -5.11
C VAL A 77 2.76 3.56 -6.31
N ALA A 78 2.52 4.18 -7.46
CA ALA A 78 3.37 4.02 -8.63
C ALA A 78 4.82 4.48 -8.34
N ALA A 79 4.99 5.68 -7.78
CA ALA A 79 6.29 6.23 -7.41
C ALA A 79 7.05 5.35 -6.40
N LEU A 80 6.35 4.81 -5.40
CA LEU A 80 6.92 3.87 -4.42
C LEU A 80 7.31 2.54 -5.06
N THR A 81 6.49 2.05 -5.99
CA THR A 81 6.75 0.78 -6.68
C THR A 81 8.06 0.83 -7.47
N GLU A 82 8.48 2.00 -7.96
CA GLU A 82 9.76 2.20 -8.65
C GLU A 82 10.97 2.27 -7.71
N THR A 83 10.79 2.78 -6.49
CA THR A 83 11.92 3.12 -5.59
C THR A 83 12.11 2.16 -4.43
N LEU A 84 11.09 1.35 -4.12
CA LEU A 84 11.19 0.42 -3.01
C LEU A 84 12.27 -0.64 -3.27
N PRO A 85 13.01 -1.05 -2.21
CA PRO A 85 13.93 -2.17 -2.34
C PRO A 85 13.19 -3.44 -2.76
N ASP A 86 13.88 -4.27 -3.55
CA ASP A 86 13.40 -5.61 -3.91
C ASP A 86 12.91 -6.39 -2.68
N GLY A 87 11.78 -7.07 -2.85
CA GLY A 87 11.11 -7.82 -1.80
C GLY A 87 10.09 -7.01 -1.00
N PHE A 88 10.00 -5.68 -1.15
CA PHE A 88 8.96 -4.85 -0.52
C PHE A 88 7.85 -4.49 -1.49
N VAL A 89 6.62 -4.40 -0.98
CA VAL A 89 5.43 -3.95 -1.73
C VAL A 89 4.60 -3.00 -0.90
N VAL A 90 3.99 -2.00 -1.54
CA VAL A 90 2.92 -1.23 -0.90
C VAL A 90 1.69 -2.11 -0.76
N SER A 91 1.21 -2.30 0.46
CA SER A 91 0.00 -3.08 0.72
C SER A 91 -1.26 -2.24 0.65
N HIS A 92 -1.23 -1.04 1.25
CA HIS A 92 -2.35 -0.11 1.26
C HIS A 92 -1.92 1.36 1.43
N VAL A 93 -2.73 2.29 0.92
CA VAL A 93 -2.64 3.75 1.15
C VAL A 93 -4.04 4.30 1.44
N ASN A 94 -4.22 4.81 2.67
CA ASN A 94 -5.47 5.38 3.15
C ASN A 94 -5.70 6.80 2.65
N THR A 95 -6.95 7.27 2.74
CA THR A 95 -7.36 8.63 2.37
C THR A 95 -6.71 9.72 3.22
N ASP A 96 -6.35 9.42 4.47
CA ASP A 96 -5.62 10.32 5.36
C ASP A 96 -4.10 10.37 5.08
N GLY A 97 -3.63 9.60 4.11
CA GLY A 97 -2.22 9.51 3.71
C GLY A 97 -1.41 8.50 4.51
N THR A 98 -1.99 7.80 5.47
CA THR A 98 -1.31 6.66 6.12
C THR A 98 -1.14 5.50 5.14
N LEU A 99 -0.02 4.80 5.22
CA LEU A 99 0.29 3.70 4.28
C LEU A 99 1.05 2.58 4.97
N SER A 100 0.95 1.39 4.39
CA SER A 100 1.65 0.18 4.85
C SER A 100 2.51 -0.41 3.73
N ILE A 101 3.71 -0.85 4.11
CA ILE A 101 4.66 -1.53 3.23
C ILE A 101 4.99 -2.89 3.83
N GLU A 102 4.78 -3.94 3.05
CA GLU A 102 5.00 -5.33 3.46
C GLU A 102 6.31 -5.86 2.87
N TRP A 103 7.10 -6.56 3.68
CA TRP A 103 8.17 -7.40 3.16
C TRP A 103 7.60 -8.76 2.75
N THR A 104 7.74 -9.12 1.47
CA THR A 104 7.20 -10.35 0.89
C THR A 104 7.92 -11.63 1.33
N GLY A 105 8.96 -11.51 2.17
CA GLY A 105 9.80 -12.63 2.59
C GLY A 105 10.73 -13.18 1.50
N LYS A 106 10.82 -12.47 0.37
CA LYS A 106 11.65 -12.84 -0.79
C LYS A 106 12.68 -11.75 -1.08
N ASP A 107 13.74 -12.13 -1.79
CA ASP A 107 14.81 -11.26 -2.26
C ASP A 107 14.45 -10.51 -3.56
N ARG A 108 13.28 -10.81 -4.14
CA ARG A 108 12.72 -10.14 -5.32
C ARG A 108 11.24 -9.92 -5.15
N THR A 109 10.78 -8.75 -5.57
CA THR A 109 9.36 -8.50 -5.70
C THR A 109 8.86 -9.14 -7.01
N PRO A 110 7.81 -9.98 -6.99
CA PRO A 110 7.24 -10.48 -8.24
C PRO A 110 6.70 -9.30 -9.05
N SER A 111 7.17 -9.12 -10.29
CA SER A 111 6.73 -8.03 -11.19
C SER A 111 5.21 -7.90 -11.33
N LYS A 112 4.48 -9.00 -11.13
CA LYS A 112 3.01 -9.01 -11.15
C LYS A 112 2.40 -8.41 -9.87
N ARG A 113 3.05 -8.47 -8.70
CA ARG A 113 2.55 -7.87 -7.45
C ARG A 113 2.60 -6.35 -7.50
N GLU A 114 3.71 -5.79 -7.95
CA GLU A 114 3.94 -4.34 -8.16
C GLU A 114 2.81 -3.68 -8.95
N ARG A 115 2.56 -4.19 -10.17
CA ARG A 115 1.51 -3.69 -11.05
C ARG A 115 0.10 -3.86 -10.47
N GLY A 116 -0.09 -4.88 -9.63
CA GLY A 116 -1.36 -5.08 -8.93
C GLY A 116 -1.65 -4.02 -7.89
N ALA A 117 -0.63 -3.53 -7.19
CA ALA A 117 -0.80 -2.47 -6.19
C ALA A 117 -1.24 -1.16 -6.84
N ILE A 118 -0.64 -0.81 -8.00
CA ILE A 118 -1.03 0.38 -8.77
C ILE A 118 -2.51 0.32 -9.18
N LEU A 119 -2.96 -0.78 -9.79
CA LEU A 119 -4.35 -0.91 -10.21
C LEU A 119 -5.34 -0.87 -9.03
N LYS A 120 -5.00 -1.50 -7.89
CA LYS A 120 -5.82 -1.41 -6.69
C LYS A 120 -5.92 0.02 -6.17
N ALA A 121 -4.82 0.76 -6.18
CA ALA A 121 -4.79 2.15 -5.74
C ALA A 121 -5.66 3.04 -6.65
N VAL A 122 -5.58 2.85 -7.97
CA VAL A 122 -6.47 3.53 -8.93
C VAL A 122 -7.94 3.24 -8.63
N ILE A 123 -8.29 1.96 -8.43
CA ILE A 123 -9.67 1.58 -8.11
C ILE A 123 -10.12 2.25 -6.81
N ALA A 124 -9.33 2.12 -5.74
CA ALA A 124 -9.65 2.67 -4.43
C ALA A 124 -9.74 4.20 -4.41
N GLU A 125 -9.00 4.88 -5.28
CA GLU A 125 -9.05 6.34 -5.42
C GLU A 125 -10.31 6.83 -6.11
N GLU A 126 -10.85 6.04 -7.05
CA GLU A 126 -12.06 6.40 -7.80
C GLU A 126 -13.35 5.84 -7.20
N LEU A 127 -13.28 5.09 -6.08
CA LEU A 127 -14.47 4.70 -5.33
C LEU A 127 -15.12 5.92 -4.69
N VAL A 128 -16.44 6.02 -4.84
CA VAL A 128 -17.27 6.95 -4.08
C VAL A 128 -18.01 6.14 -3.02
N VAL A 129 -17.82 6.52 -1.77
CA VAL A 129 -18.49 5.90 -0.61
C VAL A 129 -19.27 6.97 0.15
N ASP A 130 -20.41 6.56 0.70
CA ASP A 130 -21.21 7.41 1.58
C ASP A 130 -20.65 7.47 3.02
N ASP A 131 -21.34 8.22 3.88
CA ASP A 131 -20.95 8.40 5.28
C ASP A 131 -21.02 7.09 6.10
N ASP A 132 -21.79 6.09 5.65
CA ASP A 132 -21.91 4.77 6.26
C ASP A 132 -20.88 3.77 5.69
N GLY A 133 -20.05 4.20 4.73
CA GLY A 133 -19.03 3.39 4.08
C GLY A 133 -19.58 2.44 2.99
N LEU A 134 -20.81 2.66 2.54
CA LEU A 134 -21.40 1.94 1.41
C LEU A 134 -20.93 2.56 0.10
N ILE A 135 -20.77 1.70 -0.92
CA ILE A 135 -20.32 2.15 -2.26
C ILE A 135 -21.49 2.81 -2.98
N GLU A 136 -21.32 4.07 -3.35
CA GLU A 136 -22.24 4.82 -4.21
C GLU A 136 -21.86 4.72 -5.69
N ASP A 137 -20.56 4.75 -6.00
CA ASP A 137 -20.06 4.67 -7.38
C ASP A 137 -18.71 3.94 -7.46
N VAL A 138 -18.47 3.36 -8.63
CA VAL A 138 -17.26 2.58 -8.95
C VAL A 138 -16.71 2.99 -10.31
N PRO A 139 -15.38 2.90 -10.50
CA PRO A 139 -14.78 3.29 -11.76
C PRO A 139 -15.16 2.34 -12.90
N THR A 140 -15.13 2.86 -14.13
CA THR A 140 -15.21 2.03 -15.32
C THR A 140 -13.89 1.30 -15.56
N ARG A 141 -13.95 0.16 -16.25
CA ARG A 141 -12.76 -0.58 -16.64
C ARG A 141 -11.79 0.27 -17.45
N ASP A 142 -12.30 1.00 -18.44
CA ASP A 142 -11.47 1.83 -19.32
C ASP A 142 -10.79 2.95 -18.55
N ARG A 143 -11.46 3.51 -17.54
CA ARG A 143 -10.89 4.53 -16.68
C ARG A 143 -9.75 3.98 -15.82
N VAL A 144 -9.94 2.79 -15.21
CA VAL A 144 -8.88 2.11 -14.45
C VAL A 144 -7.64 1.84 -15.31
N ILE A 145 -7.85 1.32 -16.53
CA ILE A 145 -6.76 1.02 -17.47
C ILE A 145 -6.04 2.31 -17.90
N SER A 146 -6.80 3.32 -18.33
CA SER A 146 -6.24 4.59 -18.79
C SER A 146 -5.39 5.24 -17.70
N ARG A 147 -5.89 5.26 -16.46
CA ARG A 147 -5.17 5.81 -15.33
C ARG A 147 -3.92 5.00 -14.97
N ALA A 148 -3.96 3.68 -15.06
CA ALA A 148 -2.76 2.86 -14.86
C ALA A 148 -1.68 3.14 -15.93
N VAL A 149 -2.09 3.41 -17.18
CA VAL A 149 -1.18 3.79 -18.27
C VAL A 149 -0.54 5.15 -18.01
N GLU A 150 -1.31 6.14 -17.56
CA GLU A 150 -0.77 7.44 -17.13
C GLU A 150 0.31 7.30 -16.04
N LEU A 151 0.21 6.25 -15.21
CA LEU A 151 1.14 5.92 -14.13
C LEU A 151 2.27 4.97 -14.55
N GLY A 152 2.46 4.74 -15.86
CA GLY A 152 3.59 3.98 -16.41
C GLY A 152 3.38 2.48 -16.53
N VAL A 153 2.16 1.96 -16.36
CA VAL A 153 1.85 0.55 -16.63
C VAL A 153 1.43 0.39 -18.09
N GLU A 154 2.12 -0.45 -18.85
CA GLU A 154 1.72 -0.79 -20.23
C GLU A 154 0.26 -1.26 -20.31
N GLU A 155 -0.49 -0.81 -21.31
CA GLU A 155 -1.94 -1.04 -21.40
C GLU A 155 -2.30 -2.53 -21.41
N ALA A 156 -1.53 -3.34 -22.13
CA ALA A 156 -1.71 -4.79 -22.19
C ALA A 156 -1.46 -5.45 -20.81
N ASP A 157 -0.45 -4.96 -20.09
CA ASP A 157 -0.12 -5.43 -18.75
C ASP A 157 -1.18 -5.02 -17.72
N ALA A 158 -1.68 -3.77 -17.80
CA ALA A 158 -2.79 -3.31 -16.98
C ALA A 158 -4.05 -4.16 -17.23
N THR A 159 -4.33 -4.48 -18.50
CA THR A 159 -5.47 -5.32 -18.88
C THR A 159 -5.35 -6.75 -18.37
N GLU A 160 -4.20 -7.40 -18.56
CA GLU A 160 -3.95 -8.74 -17.98
C GLU A 160 -4.07 -8.69 -16.46
N ARG A 161 -3.51 -7.64 -15.84
CA ARG A 161 -3.49 -7.54 -14.39
C ARG A 161 -4.88 -7.34 -13.80
N LEU A 162 -5.72 -6.50 -14.41
CA LEU A 162 -7.09 -6.30 -13.98
C LEU A 162 -7.90 -7.61 -14.08
N ARG A 163 -7.76 -8.35 -15.18
CA ARG A 163 -8.39 -9.69 -15.31
C ARG A 163 -7.93 -10.66 -14.23
N ARG A 164 -6.65 -10.60 -13.87
CA ARG A 164 -6.10 -11.44 -12.80
C ARG A 164 -6.59 -11.04 -11.42
N LEU A 165 -6.81 -9.75 -11.16
CA LEU A 165 -7.47 -9.32 -9.91
C LEU A 165 -8.88 -9.90 -9.82
N ALA A 166 -9.60 -9.94 -10.95
CA ALA A 166 -10.91 -10.55 -11.00
C ALA A 166 -10.89 -12.07 -10.79
N ALA A 167 -9.96 -12.77 -11.43
CA ALA A 167 -9.80 -14.21 -11.23
C ALA A 167 -9.31 -14.62 -9.82
N LEU A 168 -8.95 -13.65 -8.98
CA LEU A 168 -8.54 -13.85 -7.60
C LEU A 168 -9.60 -13.32 -6.60
N ASP A 169 -10.81 -13.02 -7.09
CA ASP A 169 -11.92 -12.51 -6.29
C ASP A 169 -11.51 -11.26 -5.48
N VAL A 170 -10.67 -10.43 -6.09
CA VAL A 170 -10.27 -9.12 -5.53
C VAL A 170 -11.17 -8.03 -6.07
N VAL A 171 -11.65 -8.18 -7.31
CA VAL A 171 -12.61 -7.27 -7.92
C VAL A 171 -13.58 -8.04 -8.80
N ASP A 172 -14.81 -7.58 -8.89
CA ASP A 172 -15.76 -8.06 -9.88
C ASP A 172 -15.80 -7.13 -11.09
N LEU A 173 -15.82 -7.74 -12.28
CA LEU A 173 -15.96 -7.03 -13.55
C LEU A 173 -17.36 -7.26 -14.10
N ALA A 174 -18.25 -6.29 -13.90
CA ALA A 174 -19.64 -6.35 -14.33
C ALA A 174 -20.04 -5.03 -15.01
N ASP A 175 -20.83 -5.11 -16.08
CA ASP A 175 -21.40 -3.94 -16.79
C ASP A 175 -20.37 -2.87 -17.19
N GLY A 176 -19.14 -3.29 -17.53
CA GLY A 176 -18.03 -2.39 -17.88
C GLY A 176 -17.42 -1.63 -16.70
N ARG A 177 -17.82 -1.96 -15.47
CA ARG A 177 -17.38 -1.37 -14.21
C ARG A 177 -16.53 -2.34 -13.38
N VAL A 178 -15.82 -1.80 -12.39
CA VAL A 178 -14.90 -2.56 -11.53
C VAL A 178 -15.33 -2.43 -10.07
N TYR A 179 -15.90 -3.49 -9.52
CA TYR A 179 -16.41 -3.51 -8.15
C TYR A 179 -15.36 -4.14 -7.21
N PRO A 180 -15.03 -3.53 -6.07
CA PRO A 180 -14.13 -4.12 -5.09
C PRO A 180 -14.85 -5.24 -4.31
N ASP A 181 -14.27 -6.43 -4.31
CA ASP A 181 -14.79 -7.62 -3.62
C ASP A 181 -14.22 -7.73 -2.20
N ASP A 182 -14.57 -8.78 -1.45
CA ASP A 182 -14.16 -9.02 -0.06
C ASP A 182 -12.63 -9.08 0.11
N ASN A 183 -11.89 -9.57 -0.89
CA ASN A 183 -10.43 -9.59 -0.86
C ASN A 183 -9.78 -8.25 -1.27
N PHE A 184 -10.58 -7.23 -1.54
CA PHE A 184 -10.11 -5.87 -1.75
C PHE A 184 -9.86 -5.20 -0.39
N SER A 185 -8.59 -5.05 -0.02
CA SER A 185 -8.24 -4.23 1.16
C SER A 185 -8.65 -2.77 0.89
N ARG A 186 -9.75 -2.36 1.53
CA ARG A 186 -10.30 -1.00 1.48
C ARG A 186 -9.60 -0.03 2.44
N TYR A 187 -8.79 -0.55 3.37
CA TYR A 187 -8.04 0.17 4.40
C TYR A 187 -6.72 -0.55 4.74
#